data_AF-A0A351FV07-F1
#
_entry.id   AF-A0A351FV07-F1
#
_cell.length_a   1.000
_cell.length_b   1.000
_cell.length_c   1.000
_cell.angle_alpha   90.00
_cell.angle_beta   90.00
_cell.angle_gamma   90.00
#
_symmetry.space_group_name_H-M   'P 1'
#
loop_
_entity.id
_entity.type
_entity.pdbx_description
1 polymer ?
#
loop_
_entity_poly.entity_id
_entity_poly.type
_entity_poly.pdbx_seq_one_letter_code
_entity_poly.pdbx_strand_id
1 'polypeptide(L)' 'EFTMMMANRKLDPDVETVFLMADEEYAHVSSSLIKQITPLSNDEKLARFVPAEIIPLLRRKLG' A
#
# COMPACT_ATOMS: atom_id res chain seq x y z
N GLU A 1 4.77 -0.20 13.18
CA GLU A 1 5.30 -1.53 12.76
C GLU A 1 6.33 -2.09 13.76
N PHE A 2 7.23 -1.28 14.33
CA PHE A 2 8.20 -1.73 15.36
C PHE A 2 7.58 -2.47 16.56
N THR A 3 6.43 -2.02 17.07
CA THR A 3 5.72 -2.71 18.15
C THR A 3 5.34 -4.14 17.78
N MET A 4 4.97 -4.39 16.52
CA MET A 4 4.64 -5.73 16.04
C MET A 4 5.88 -6.61 15.89
N MET A 5 7.00 -6.07 15.41
CA MET A 5 8.28 -6.80 15.38
C MET A 5 8.63 -7.32 16.78
N MET A 6 8.53 -6.48 17.81
CA MET A 6 8.82 -6.88 19.19
C MET A 6 7.87 -7.96 19.70
N ALA A 7 6.58 -7.87 19.36
CA ALA A 7 5.60 -8.89 19.69
C ALA A 7 5.91 -10.22 18.99
N ASN A 8 6.22 -10.20 17.69
CA ASN A 8 6.55 -11.39 16.91
C ASN A 8 7.79 -12.09 17.46
N ARG A 9 8.86 -11.34 17.77
CA ARG A 9 10.08 -11.90 18.40
C ARG A 9 9.81 -12.56 19.75
N LYS A 10 8.80 -12.10 20.50
CA LYS A 10 8.43 -12.70 21.79
C LYS A 10 7.61 -13.99 21.61
N LEU A 11 6.84 -14.09 20.53
CA LEU A 11 6.03 -15.26 20.20
C LEU A 11 6.87 -16.37 19.56
N ASP A 12 7.77 -15.99 18.65
CA ASP A 12 8.66 -16.89 17.94
C ASP A 12 10.05 -16.23 17.76
N PRO A 13 11.09 -16.72 18.46
CA PRO A 13 12.41 -16.12 18.41
C PRO A 13 13.15 -16.36 17.09
N ASP A 14 12.72 -17.33 16.27
CA ASP A 14 13.36 -17.66 14.99
C ASP A 14 12.86 -16.77 13.84
N VAL A 15 11.81 -15.96 14.08
CA VAL A 15 11.25 -15.02 13.10
C VAL A 15 11.97 -13.68 13.14
N GLU A 16 12.56 -13.31 12.01
CA GLU A 16 13.20 -12.00 11.81
C GLU A 16 12.32 -11.08 10.95
N THR A 17 12.35 -9.78 11.26
CA THR A 17 11.66 -8.74 10.46
C THR A 17 12.69 -7.76 9.91
N VAL A 18 12.71 -7.62 8.59
CA VAL A 18 13.52 -6.62 7.88
C VAL A 18 12.62 -5.47 7.45
N PHE A 19 13.07 -4.24 7.67
CA PHE A 19 12.37 -3.04 7.23
C PHE A 19 13.02 -2.51 5.97
N LEU A 20 12.18 -2.08 5.02
CA LEU A 20 12.60 -1.38 3.82
C LEU A 20 12.01 0.03 3.88
N MET A 21 12.83 1.02 3.53
CA MET A 21 12.34 2.38 3.34
C MET A 21 11.79 2.49 1.93
N ALA A 22 10.58 3.03 1.80
CA ALA A 22 10.06 3.39 0.49
C ALA A 22 10.93 4.49 -0.12
N ASP A 23 11.09 4.45 -1.44
CA ASP A 23 11.62 5.59 -2.18
C ASP A 23 10.70 6.82 -1.95
N GLU A 24 11.29 8.02 -1.97
CA GLU A 24 10.57 9.27 -1.74
C GLU A 24 9.38 9.42 -2.72
N GLU A 25 9.55 8.94 -3.96
CA GLU A 25 8.49 8.99 -4.96
C GLU A 25 7.27 8.12 -4.61
N TYR A 26 7.41 7.11 -3.73
CA TYR A 26 6.32 6.22 -3.32
C TYR A 26 5.91 6.38 -1.85
N ALA A 27 6.62 7.19 -1.06
CA ALA A 27 6.38 7.34 0.38
C ALA A 27 4.95 7.81 0.73
N HIS A 28 4.27 8.47 -0.21
CA HIS A 28 2.91 8.96 -0.05
C HIS A 28 1.82 7.95 -0.45
N VAL A 29 2.19 6.79 -1.01
CA VAL A 29 1.25 5.79 -1.52
C VAL A 29 0.78 4.89 -0.38
N SER A 30 -0.54 4.80 -0.17
CA SER A 30 -1.14 3.82 0.74
C SER A 30 -2.44 3.27 0.18
N SER A 31 -2.76 2.01 0.49
CA SER A 31 -4.01 1.38 0.05
C SER A 31 -5.25 2.18 0.48
N SER A 32 -5.22 2.81 1.66
CA SER A 32 -6.33 3.66 2.12
C SER A 32 -6.48 4.91 1.26
N LEU A 33 -5.38 5.59 0.95
CA LEU A 33 -5.39 6.75 0.07
C LEU A 33 -5.90 6.37 -1.32
N ILE A 34 -5.37 5.31 -1.93
CA ILE A 34 -5.79 4.85 -3.26
C ILE A 34 -7.29 4.58 -3.29
N LYS A 35 -7.84 3.90 -2.28
CA LYS A 35 -9.28 3.64 -2.21
C LYS A 35 -10.11 4.92 -2.13
N GLN A 36 -9.63 5.94 -1.40
CA GLN A 36 -10.32 7.22 -1.26
C GLN A 36 -10.28 8.04 -2.56
N ILE A 37 -9.15 8.07 -3.27
CA ILE A 37 -9.00 8.87 -4.50
C ILE A 37 -9.58 8.18 -5.74
N THR A 38 -9.76 6.85 -5.72
CA THR A 38 -10.29 6.08 -6.85
C THR A 38 -11.59 6.70 -7.39
N PRO A 39 -12.67 6.90 -6.61
CA PRO A 39 -13.91 7.48 -7.16
C PRO A 39 -13.79 8.94 -7.60
N LEU A 40 -12.76 9.67 -7.16
CA LEU A 40 -12.59 11.11 -7.41
C LEU A 40 -11.65 11.43 -8.58
N SER A 41 -10.80 10.48 -8.98
CA SER A 41 -9.79 10.64 -10.03
C SER A 41 -10.21 9.97 -11.32
N ASN A 42 -9.56 10.33 -12.44
CA ASN A 42 -9.64 9.59 -13.70
C ASN A 42 -8.53 8.53 -13.78
N ASP A 43 -8.61 7.64 -14.77
CA ASP A 43 -7.68 6.50 -14.89
C ASP A 43 -6.24 6.93 -15.17
N GLU A 44 -6.03 7.97 -15.97
CA GLU A 44 -4.68 8.52 -16.24
C GLU A 44 -3.99 9.03 -14.97
N LYS A 45 -4.72 9.69 -14.07
CA LYS A 45 -4.17 10.14 -12.79
C LYS A 45 -3.93 8.97 -11.84
N LEU A 46 -4.81 7.97 -11.82
CA LEU A 46 -4.63 6.77 -11.00
C LEU A 46 -3.40 5.95 -11.43
N ALA A 47 -3.10 5.90 -12.73
CA ALA A 47 -1.94 5.19 -13.27
C ALA A 47 -0.58 5.75 -12.77
N ARG A 48 -0.57 6.93 -12.14
CA ARG A 48 0.63 7.47 -11.47
C ARG A 48 0.92 6.85 -10.10
N PHE A 49 -0.08 6.20 -9.50
CA PHE A 49 0.03 5.64 -8.15
C PHE A 49 -0.06 4.12 -8.12
N VAL A 50 -0.62 3.52 -9.17
CA VAL A 50 -0.81 2.08 -9.28
C VAL A 50 -0.59 1.59 -10.70
N PRO A 51 -0.22 0.31 -10.89
CA PRO A 51 -0.15 -0.29 -12.21
C PRO A 51 -1.48 -0.21 -12.97
N ALA A 52 -1.43 0.05 -14.27
CA ALA A 52 -2.62 0.28 -15.09
C ALA A 52 -3.56 -0.94 -15.10
N GLU A 53 -2.99 -2.16 -15.03
CA GLU A 53 -3.73 -3.41 -15.02
C GLU A 53 -4.69 -3.56 -13.83
N ILE A 54 -4.45 -2.87 -12.71
CA ILE A 54 -5.33 -2.96 -11.54
C ILE A 54 -6.45 -1.93 -11.52
N ILE A 55 -6.38 -0.89 -12.36
CA ILE A 55 -7.36 0.21 -12.36
C ILE A 55 -8.79 -0.29 -12.63
N PRO A 56 -9.05 -1.18 -13.61
CA PRO A 56 -10.41 -1.72 -13.83
C PRO A 56 -10.95 -2.49 -12.61
N LEU A 57 -10.07 -3.16 -11.86
CA LEU A 57 -10.44 -3.89 -10.65
C LEU A 57 -10.79 -2.94 -9.50
N LEU A 58 -10.02 -1.85 -9.35
CA LEU A 58 -10.30 -0.79 -8.38
C LEU A 58 -11.64 -0.12 -8.67
N ARG A 59 -11.88 0.23 -9.94
CA ARG A 59 -13.15 0.81 -10.40
C ARG A 59 -14.35 -0.08 -10.08
N ARG A 60 -14.27 -1.37 -10.42
CA ARG A 60 -15.36 -2.31 -10.15
C ARG A 60 -15.69 -2.46 -8.66
N LYS A 61 -14.70 -2.27 -7.78
CA LYS A 61 -14.87 -2.46 -6.33
C LYS A 61 -15.32 -1.20 -5.60
N LEU A 62 -14.95 -0.02 -6.09
CA LEU A 62 -15.03 1.25 -5.36
C LEU A 62 -15.86 2.32 -6.07
N GLY A 63 -16.23 2.09 -7.32
CA GLY A 63 -17.12 2.94 -8.12
C GLY A 63 -18.52 2.38 -8.21
#